data_AF-A0A3F2RWF4-F1
#
_entry.id   AF-A0A3F2RWF4-F1
#
_cell.length_a   1.000
_cell.length_b   1.000
_cell.length_c   1.000
_cell.angle_alpha   90.00
_cell.angle_beta   90.00
_cell.angle_gamma   90.00
#
_symmetry.space_group_name_H-M   'P 1'
#
loop_
_entity.id
_entity.type
_entity.pdbx_description
1 polymer ?
#
loop_
_entity_poly.entity_id
_entity_poly.type
_entity_poly.pdbx_seq_one_letter_code
_entity_poly.pdbx_strand_id
1 'polypeptide(L)'
;MQRTQMPVIPSTFPELQDLSQSQLEKLNSDRRALKKFVKDLTSVQEFTQLRDDVLHSNMDIAKKTLNHESELRELQALVEQQRSELRAAQEALAEKQAQQQRIAARHRPDALLEQLSAAAKDLDNETDEIATQFAHGDIDVAQFIATYLPQRNLYHERTLKLARVHQH
;
A
#
# COMPACT_ATOMS: atom_id res chain seq x y z
N MET A 1 1.77 -21.11 30.11
CA MET A 1 2.94 -20.82 30.97
C MET A 1 2.77 -21.60 32.26
N GLN A 2 3.40 -22.76 32.40
CA GLN A 2 3.47 -23.42 33.71
C GLN A 2 4.27 -22.50 34.63
N ARG A 3 3.71 -22.15 35.80
CA ARG A 3 4.45 -21.38 36.81
C ARG A 3 5.52 -22.29 37.38
N THR A 4 6.78 -21.97 37.15
CA THR A 4 7.91 -22.63 37.80
C THR A 4 7.75 -22.45 39.32
N GLN A 5 7.50 -23.53 40.06
CA GLN A 5 7.41 -23.46 41.52
C GLN A 5 8.82 -23.44 42.11
N MET A 6 9.07 -22.51 43.03
CA MET A 6 10.37 -22.45 43.72
C MET A 6 10.51 -23.65 44.68
N PRO A 7 11.66 -24.34 44.67
CA PRO A 7 11.99 -25.33 45.69
C PRO A 7 11.93 -24.71 47.08
N VAL A 8 11.37 -25.46 48.03
CA VAL A 8 11.27 -25.03 49.42
C VAL A 8 12.64 -25.15 50.09
N ILE A 9 13.04 -24.14 50.86
CA ILE A 9 14.28 -24.21 51.65
C ILE A 9 14.06 -25.26 52.75
N PRO A 10 14.87 -26.34 52.80
CA PRO A 10 14.71 -27.36 53.82
C PRO A 10 15.01 -26.78 55.21
N SER A 11 14.17 -27.14 56.18
CA SER A 11 14.31 -26.76 57.60
C SER A 11 15.11 -27.77 58.42
N THR A 12 15.43 -28.93 57.83
CA THR A 12 16.22 -30.00 58.43
C THR A 12 17.27 -30.50 57.43
N PHE A 13 18.40 -30.98 57.94
CA PHE A 13 19.54 -31.47 57.14
C PHE A 13 19.95 -32.85 57.66
N PRO A 14 19.19 -33.91 57.33
CA PRO A 14 19.47 -35.28 57.78
C PRO A 14 20.86 -35.75 57.37
N GLU A 15 21.41 -35.24 56.27
CA GLU A 15 22.74 -35.55 55.75
C GLU A 15 23.88 -35.17 56.72
N LEU A 16 23.61 -34.27 57.68
CA LEU A 16 24.57 -33.94 58.76
C LEU A 16 24.63 -35.03 59.84
N GLN A 17 23.59 -35.86 59.99
CA GLN A 17 23.54 -36.93 60.99
C GLN A 17 24.42 -38.12 60.61
N ASP A 18 24.72 -38.27 59.32
CA ASP A 18 25.57 -39.34 58.77
C ASP A 18 27.08 -39.02 58.84
N LEU A 19 27.46 -37.82 59.29
CA LEU A 19 28.84 -37.36 59.35
C LEU A 19 29.49 -37.64 60.72
N SER A 20 30.77 -38.01 60.72
CA SER A 20 31.55 -38.17 61.95
C SER A 20 31.87 -36.82 62.60
N GLN A 21 32.21 -36.83 63.90
CA GLN A 21 32.59 -35.62 64.64
C GLN A 21 33.76 -34.86 63.98
N SER A 22 34.77 -35.57 63.46
CA SER A 22 35.90 -34.95 62.76
C SER A 22 35.51 -34.34 61.41
N GLN A 23 34.53 -34.92 60.72
CA GLN A 23 33.96 -34.37 59.48
C GLN A 23 33.12 -33.12 59.77
N LEU A 24 32.33 -33.12 60.85
CA LEU A 24 31.55 -31.96 61.29
C LEU A 24 32.44 -30.80 61.75
N GLU A 25 33.50 -31.07 62.52
CA GLU A 25 34.49 -30.05 62.91
C GLU A 25 35.17 -29.44 61.70
N LYS A 26 35.53 -30.26 60.71
CA LYS A 26 36.08 -29.80 59.42
C LYS A 26 35.06 -28.96 58.64
N LEU A 27 33.79 -29.35 58.64
CA LEU A 27 32.72 -28.58 58.00
C LEU A 27 32.54 -27.21 58.66
N ASN A 28 32.64 -27.15 59.98
CA ASN A 28 32.50 -25.92 60.77
C ASN A 28 33.69 -24.97 60.60
N SER A 29 34.92 -25.52 60.50
CA SER A 29 36.16 -24.74 60.44
C SER A 29 36.62 -24.39 59.02
N ASP A 30 36.24 -25.17 58.00
CA ASP A 30 36.57 -24.91 56.59
C ASP A 30 35.33 -24.47 55.79
N ARG A 31 35.27 -23.17 55.51
CA ARG A 31 34.21 -22.56 54.69
C ARG A 31 34.11 -23.15 53.27
N ARG A 32 35.21 -23.66 52.69
CA ARG A 32 35.18 -24.31 51.37
C ARG A 32 34.52 -25.69 51.49
N ALA A 33 34.83 -26.44 52.54
CA ALA A 33 34.20 -27.73 52.82
C ALA A 33 32.68 -27.58 53.04
N LEU A 34 32.26 -26.58 53.84
CA LEU A 34 30.84 -26.27 54.03
C LEU A 34 30.14 -25.90 52.71
N LYS A 35 30.76 -25.04 51.90
CA LYS A 35 30.19 -24.63 50.61
C LYS A 35 30.06 -25.80 49.65
N LYS A 36 31.00 -26.75 49.68
CA LYS A 36 30.93 -27.98 48.87
C LYS A 36 29.77 -28.86 49.34
N PHE A 37 29.68 -29.14 50.64
CA PHE A 37 28.58 -29.92 51.21
C PHE A 37 27.20 -29.32 50.86
N VAL A 38 27.02 -28.02 51.04
CA VAL A 38 25.76 -27.33 50.68
C VAL A 38 25.45 -27.44 49.19
N LYS A 39 26.45 -27.40 48.31
CA LYS A 39 26.24 -27.60 46.86
C LYS A 39 25.84 -29.04 46.50
N ASP A 40 26.27 -30.01 47.31
CA ASP A 40 26.00 -31.43 47.09
C ASP A 40 24.62 -31.84 47.64
N LEU A 41 23.95 -30.99 48.42
CA LEU A 41 22.57 -31.21 48.87
C LEU A 41 21.61 -31.27 47.67
N THR A 42 20.75 -32.29 47.66
CA THR A 42 19.76 -32.52 46.60
C THR A 42 18.90 -31.28 46.34
N SER A 43 18.39 -30.63 47.40
CA SER A 43 17.57 -29.41 47.25
C SER A 43 18.30 -28.26 46.55
N VAL A 44 19.62 -28.13 46.74
CA VAL A 44 20.43 -27.08 46.10
C VAL A 44 20.74 -27.44 44.65
N GLN A 45 20.97 -28.72 44.35
CA GLN A 45 21.15 -29.22 42.99
C GLN A 45 19.87 -29.06 42.17
N GLU A 46 18.72 -29.47 42.70
CA GLU A 46 17.41 -29.31 42.08
C GLU A 46 17.09 -27.83 41.82
N PHE A 47 17.36 -26.94 42.79
CA PHE A 47 17.20 -25.50 42.60
C PHE A 47 18.11 -24.95 41.50
N THR A 48 19.37 -25.39 41.46
CA THR A 48 20.33 -24.95 40.46
C THR A 48 19.93 -25.43 39.07
N GLN A 49 19.49 -26.68 38.94
CA GLN A 49 18.98 -27.24 37.69
C GLN A 49 17.75 -26.47 37.21
N LEU A 50 16.79 -26.22 38.09
CA LEU A 50 15.58 -25.47 37.76
C LEU A 50 15.90 -24.05 37.28
N ARG A 51 16.84 -23.37 37.93
CA ARG A 51 17.33 -22.06 37.48
C ARG A 51 17.90 -22.15 36.07
N ASP A 52 18.75 -23.14 35.82
CA ASP A 52 19.43 -23.30 34.53
C ASP A 52 18.42 -23.64 33.42
N ASP A 53 17.44 -24.49 33.69
CA ASP A 53 16.35 -24.82 32.77
C ASP A 53 15.51 -23.58 32.42
N VAL A 54 15.17 -22.75 33.41
CA VAL A 54 14.45 -21.48 33.19
C VAL A 54 15.28 -20.51 32.35
N LEU A 55 16.58 -20.37 32.65
CA LEU A 55 17.46 -19.50 31.89
C LEU A 55 17.60 -19.96 30.44
N HIS A 56 17.77 -21.27 30.22
CA HIS A 56 17.88 -21.85 28.89
C HIS A 56 16.60 -21.64 28.09
N SER A 57 15.45 -21.96 28.70
CA SER A 57 14.12 -21.75 28.10
C SER A 57 13.87 -20.29 27.75
N ASN A 58 14.21 -19.36 28.64
CA ASN A 58 14.07 -17.93 28.38
C ASN A 58 14.98 -17.50 27.21
N MET A 59 16.24 -17.95 27.19
CA MET A 59 17.17 -17.66 26.10
C MET A 59 16.66 -18.18 24.75
N ASP A 60 16.10 -19.40 24.71
CA ASP A 60 15.53 -19.98 23.51
C ASP A 60 14.30 -19.22 23.02
N ILE A 61 13.42 -18.81 23.94
CA ILE A 61 12.26 -17.96 23.62
C ILE A 61 12.71 -16.60 23.10
N ALA A 62 13.72 -15.99 23.72
CA ALA A 62 14.25 -14.70 23.30
C ALA A 62 14.84 -14.79 21.89
N LYS A 63 15.65 -15.82 21.60
CA LYS A 63 16.20 -16.07 20.25
C LYS A 63 15.10 -16.24 19.20
N LYS A 64 14.07 -17.06 19.49
CA LYS A 64 12.94 -17.26 18.57
C LYS A 64 12.17 -15.97 18.35
N THR A 65 11.88 -15.24 19.42
CA THR A 65 11.18 -13.94 19.34
C THR A 65 11.95 -12.95 18.48
N LEU A 66 13.28 -12.83 18.66
CA LEU A 66 14.12 -11.93 17.86
C LEU A 66 14.15 -12.33 16.38
N ASN A 67 14.23 -13.63 16.07
CA ASN A 67 14.19 -14.11 14.68
C ASN A 67 12.84 -13.79 14.02
N HIS A 68 11.72 -13.99 14.73
CA HIS A 68 10.41 -13.61 14.22
C HIS A 68 10.26 -12.09 14.04
N GLU A 69 10.88 -11.29 14.92
CA GLU A 69 10.86 -9.83 14.78
C GLU A 69 11.55 -9.38 13.48
N SER A 70 12.70 -9.97 13.13
CA SER A 70 13.37 -9.66 11.85
C SER A 70 12.52 -10.05 10.65
N GLU A 71 11.95 -11.26 10.64
CA GLU A 71 11.12 -11.75 9.54
C GLU A 71 9.84 -10.89 9.37
N LEU A 72 9.20 -10.51 10.49
CA LEU A 72 8.04 -9.63 10.46
C LEU A 72 8.36 -8.24 9.91
N ARG A 73 9.52 -7.66 10.25
CA ARG A 73 9.95 -6.36 9.70
C ARG A 73 10.15 -6.42 8.19
N GLU A 74 10.77 -7.48 7.69
CA GLU A 74 10.95 -7.68 6.25
C GLU A 74 9.62 -7.84 5.51
N LEU A 75 8.71 -8.66 6.05
CA LEU A 75 7.37 -8.83 5.49
C LEU A 75 6.57 -7.54 5.51
N GLN A 76 6.65 -6.75 6.58
CA GLN A 76 6.00 -5.44 6.67
C GLN A 76 6.53 -4.47 5.60
N ALA A 77 7.85 -4.43 5.39
CA ALA A 77 8.45 -3.61 4.35
C ALA A 77 7.99 -4.03 2.94
N LEU A 78 7.92 -5.34 2.68
CA LEU A 78 7.44 -5.86 1.40
C LEU A 78 5.97 -5.51 1.16
N VAL A 79 5.10 -5.65 2.17
CA VAL A 79 3.69 -5.29 2.07
C VAL A 79 3.53 -3.80 1.79
N GLU A 80 4.31 -2.94 2.45
CA GLU A 80 4.26 -1.50 2.23
C GLU A 80 4.72 -1.14 0.81
N GLN A 81 5.78 -1.78 0.31
CA GLN A 81 6.22 -1.63 -1.08
C GLN A 81 5.12 -2.02 -2.06
N GLN A 82 4.51 -3.21 -1.89
CA GLN A 82 3.44 -3.68 -2.76
C GLN A 82 2.20 -2.77 -2.73
N ARG A 83 1.87 -2.19 -1.57
CA ARG A 83 0.79 -1.21 -1.44
C ARG A 83 1.09 0.07 -2.21
N SER A 84 2.33 0.55 -2.14
CA SER A 84 2.78 1.72 -2.89
C SER A 84 2.69 1.48 -4.40
N GLU A 85 3.20 0.35 -4.87
CA GLU A 85 3.12 -0.05 -6.28
C GLU A 85 1.67 -0.19 -6.77
N LEU A 86 0.81 -0.82 -5.97
CA LEU A 86 -0.62 -0.95 -6.28
C LEU A 86 -1.29 0.42 -6.39
N ARG A 87 -1.01 1.34 -5.47
CA ARG A 87 -1.57 2.69 -5.49
C ARG A 87 -1.14 3.45 -6.75
N ALA A 88 0.15 3.39 -7.10
CA ALA A 88 0.65 4.01 -8.32
C ALA A 88 -0.01 3.43 -9.58
N ALA A 89 -0.20 2.11 -9.63
CA ALA A 89 -0.90 1.45 -10.74
C ALA A 89 -2.39 1.86 -10.82
N GLN A 90 -3.07 2.01 -9.69
CA GLN A 90 -4.45 2.49 -9.63
C GLN A 90 -4.58 3.94 -10.10
N GLU A 91 -3.67 4.82 -9.70
CA GLU A 91 -3.63 6.23 -10.14
C GLU A 91 -3.40 6.31 -11.67
N ALA A 92 -2.44 5.55 -12.19
CA ALA A 92 -2.19 5.46 -13.64
C ALA A 92 -3.41 4.91 -14.41
N LEU A 93 -4.08 3.89 -13.88
CA LEU A 93 -5.30 3.35 -14.49
C LEU A 93 -6.42 4.39 -14.52
N ALA A 94 -6.64 5.10 -13.42
CA ALA A 94 -7.67 6.14 -13.32
C ALA A 94 -7.41 7.27 -14.33
N GLU A 95 -6.16 7.69 -14.51
CA GLU A 95 -5.78 8.69 -15.52
C GLU A 95 -6.12 8.19 -16.94
N LYS A 96 -5.75 6.95 -17.28
CA LYS A 96 -6.04 6.37 -18.60
C LYS A 96 -7.53 6.22 -18.84
N GLN A 97 -8.30 5.82 -17.84
CA GLN A 97 -9.76 5.74 -17.93
C GLN A 97 -10.39 7.12 -18.12
N ALA A 98 -9.93 8.14 -17.40
CA ALA A 98 -10.41 9.51 -17.58
C ALA A 98 -10.08 10.03 -19.00
N GLN A 99 -8.87 9.76 -19.51
CA GLN A 99 -8.49 10.09 -20.87
C GLN A 99 -9.39 9.38 -21.89
N GLN A 100 -9.62 8.07 -21.71
CA GLN A 100 -10.50 7.29 -22.57
C GLN A 100 -11.92 7.86 -22.57
N GLN A 101 -12.48 8.19 -21.41
CA GLN A 101 -13.82 8.77 -21.29
C GLN A 101 -13.91 10.12 -22.01
N ARG A 102 -12.90 10.99 -21.89
CA ARG A 102 -12.86 12.28 -22.61
C ARG A 102 -12.83 12.09 -24.12
N ILE A 103 -12.01 11.17 -24.61
CA ILE A 103 -11.92 10.83 -26.04
C ILE A 103 -13.26 10.26 -26.50
N ALA A 104 -13.79 9.27 -25.78
CA ALA A 104 -15.07 8.66 -26.10
C ALA A 104 -16.17 9.72 -26.17
N ALA A 105 -16.30 10.57 -25.15
CA ALA A 105 -17.29 11.65 -25.09
C ALA A 105 -17.21 12.59 -26.30
N ARG A 106 -16.00 13.00 -26.71
CA ARG A 106 -15.79 13.87 -27.88
C ARG A 106 -16.19 13.20 -29.19
N HIS A 107 -16.01 11.88 -29.30
CA HIS A 107 -16.25 11.10 -30.51
C HIS A 107 -17.58 10.35 -30.47
N ARG A 108 -18.46 10.63 -29.51
CA ARG A 108 -19.80 10.07 -29.53
C ARG A 108 -20.57 10.61 -30.73
N PRO A 109 -21.46 9.82 -31.35
CA PRO A 109 -22.23 10.25 -32.52
C PRO A 109 -23.01 11.56 -32.29
N ASP A 110 -23.66 11.70 -31.14
CA ASP A 110 -24.38 12.91 -30.74
C ASP A 110 -23.45 14.13 -30.64
N ALA A 111 -22.33 14.02 -29.94
CA ALA A 111 -21.35 15.10 -29.82
C ALA A 111 -20.76 15.53 -31.18
N LEU A 112 -20.52 14.58 -32.09
CA LEU A 112 -20.04 14.87 -33.45
C LEU A 112 -21.11 15.55 -34.30
N LEU A 113 -22.38 15.18 -34.14
CA LEU A 113 -23.50 15.82 -34.82
C LEU A 113 -23.74 17.24 -34.30
N GLU A 114 -23.65 17.46 -32.99
CA GLU A 114 -23.69 18.79 -32.38
C GLU A 114 -22.57 19.69 -32.92
N GLN A 115 -21.33 19.18 -32.97
CA GLN A 115 -20.20 19.90 -33.55
C GLN A 115 -20.42 20.24 -35.03
N LEU A 116 -20.93 19.29 -35.82
CA LEU A 116 -21.23 19.51 -37.23
C LEU A 116 -22.36 20.54 -37.42
N SER A 117 -23.38 20.52 -36.56
CA SER A 117 -24.48 21.49 -36.55
C SER A 117 -24.00 22.89 -36.19
N ALA A 118 -23.17 23.03 -35.16
CA ALA A 118 -22.57 24.31 -34.80
C ALA A 118 -21.72 24.87 -35.94
N ALA A 119 -20.85 24.04 -36.52
CA ALA A 119 -19.99 24.44 -37.63
C ALA A 119 -20.77 24.77 -38.92
N ALA A 120 -21.97 24.22 -39.13
CA ALA A 120 -22.85 24.64 -40.20
C ALA A 120 -23.46 26.02 -39.89
N LYS A 121 -23.94 26.23 -38.66
CA LYS A 121 -24.49 27.52 -38.22
C LYS A 121 -23.46 28.66 -38.30
N ASP A 122 -22.21 28.40 -37.95
CA ASP A 122 -21.13 29.38 -38.04
C ASP A 122 -20.91 29.83 -39.49
N LEU A 123 -20.90 28.89 -40.44
CA LEU A 123 -20.82 29.22 -41.87
C LEU A 123 -22.04 30.01 -42.37
N ASP A 124 -23.24 29.73 -41.85
CA ASP A 124 -24.45 30.49 -42.18
C ASP A 124 -24.26 31.97 -41.79
N ASN A 125 -23.85 32.21 -40.54
CA ASN A 125 -23.57 33.54 -40.01
C ASN A 125 -22.45 34.25 -40.79
N GLU A 126 -21.33 33.56 -41.07
CA GLU A 126 -20.23 34.12 -41.87
C GLU A 126 -20.69 34.52 -43.28
N THR A 127 -21.51 33.69 -43.93
CA THR A 127 -22.04 34.02 -45.25
C THR A 127 -23.03 35.19 -45.21
N ASP A 128 -23.80 35.35 -44.13
CA ASP A 128 -24.68 36.50 -43.93
C ASP A 128 -23.87 37.80 -43.73
N GLU A 129 -22.74 37.74 -43.03
CA GLU A 129 -21.82 38.87 -42.89
C GLU A 129 -21.23 39.28 -44.26
N ILE A 130 -20.79 38.32 -45.07
CA ILE A 130 -20.27 38.57 -46.42
C ILE A 130 -21.36 39.17 -47.33
N ALA A 131 -22.59 38.64 -47.26
CA ALA A 131 -23.72 39.19 -48.02
C ALA A 131 -24.04 40.62 -47.59
N THR A 132 -23.93 40.91 -46.29
CA THR A 132 -24.12 42.25 -45.73
C THR A 132 -23.05 43.21 -46.25
N GLN A 133 -21.77 42.83 -46.23
CA GLN A 133 -20.67 43.66 -46.76
C GLN A 133 -20.86 43.97 -48.24
N PHE A 134 -21.27 42.98 -49.04
CA PHE A 134 -21.58 43.20 -50.46
C PHE A 134 -22.75 44.18 -50.66
N ALA A 135 -23.82 44.04 -49.87
CA ALA A 135 -24.99 44.93 -49.95
C ALA A 135 -24.68 46.39 -49.57
N HIS A 136 -23.69 46.60 -48.69
CA HIS A 136 -23.21 47.94 -48.32
C HIS A 136 -22.19 48.50 -49.34
N GLY A 137 -21.75 47.69 -50.30
CA GLY A 137 -20.74 48.07 -51.29
C GLY A 137 -19.30 48.02 -50.76
N ASP A 138 -19.06 47.37 -49.62
CA ASP A 138 -17.73 47.23 -49.01
C ASP A 138 -16.82 46.27 -49.79
N ILE A 139 -17.42 45.33 -50.52
CA ILE A 139 -16.74 44.38 -51.40
C ILE A 139 -17.38 44.38 -52.79
N ASP A 140 -16.58 44.11 -53.83
CA ASP A 140 -17.07 44.04 -55.20
C ASP A 140 -17.66 42.67 -55.55
N VAL A 141 -18.26 42.57 -56.75
CA VAL A 141 -18.88 41.33 -57.25
C VAL A 141 -17.87 40.18 -57.33
N ALA A 142 -16.63 40.45 -57.75
CA ALA A 142 -15.63 39.41 -57.93
C ALA A 142 -15.20 38.83 -56.58
N GLN A 143 -15.00 39.70 -55.59
CA GLN A 143 -14.65 39.33 -54.24
C GLN A 143 -15.81 38.62 -53.52
N PHE A 144 -17.05 39.10 -53.69
CA PHE A 144 -18.23 38.43 -53.16
C PHE A 144 -18.36 36.99 -53.68
N ILE A 145 -18.25 36.79 -54.99
CA ILE A 145 -18.33 35.44 -55.59
C ILE A 145 -17.21 34.54 -55.06
N ALA A 146 -16.00 35.07 -54.94
CA ALA A 146 -14.83 34.32 -54.50
C ALA A 146 -14.91 33.87 -53.02
N THR A 147 -15.55 34.65 -52.15
CA THR A 147 -15.65 34.34 -50.71
C THR A 147 -16.97 33.66 -50.33
N TYR A 148 -18.10 34.09 -50.91
CA TYR A 148 -19.43 33.61 -50.55
C TYR A 148 -19.72 32.20 -51.07
N LEU A 149 -19.48 31.92 -52.36
CA LEU A 149 -19.88 30.63 -52.95
C LEU A 149 -19.18 29.42 -52.31
N PRO A 150 -17.85 29.44 -52.03
CA PRO A 150 -17.20 28.32 -51.37
C PRO A 150 -17.78 28.03 -49.98
N GLN A 151 -18.03 29.08 -49.19
CA GLN A 151 -18.62 28.93 -47.85
C GLN A 151 -20.07 28.42 -47.92
N ARG A 152 -20.88 28.94 -48.84
CA ARG A 152 -22.27 28.52 -49.01
C ARG A 152 -22.39 27.07 -49.51
N ASN A 153 -21.49 26.65 -50.41
CA ASN A 153 -21.40 25.26 -50.83
C ASN A 153 -21.07 24.35 -49.63
N LEU A 154 -20.10 24.73 -48.80
CA LEU A 154 -19.72 23.96 -47.61
C LEU A 154 -20.85 23.91 -46.57
N TYR A 155 -21.58 25.00 -46.36
CA TYR A 155 -22.78 25.04 -45.53
C TYR A 155 -23.81 24.01 -46.00
N HIS A 156 -24.19 24.05 -47.28
CA HIS A 156 -25.18 23.13 -47.83
C HIS A 156 -24.72 21.67 -47.76
N GLU A 157 -23.44 21.40 -47.97
CA GLU A 157 -22.87 20.06 -47.82
C GLU A 157 -23.01 19.55 -46.37
N ARG A 158 -22.69 20.38 -45.37
CA ARG A 158 -22.81 20.01 -43.94
C ARG A 158 -24.26 19.80 -43.53
N THR A 159 -25.18 20.68 -43.97
CA THR A 159 -26.61 20.56 -43.69
C THR A 159 -27.21 19.31 -44.33
N LEU A 160 -26.79 18.95 -45.54
CA LEU A 160 -27.22 17.70 -46.18
C LEU A 160 -26.72 16.46 -45.43
N LYS A 161 -25.47 16.48 -44.96
CA LYS A 161 -24.91 15.40 -44.13
C LYS A 161 -25.69 15.25 -42.82
N LEU A 162 -26.01 16.34 -42.14
CA LEU A 162 -26.84 16.34 -40.93
C LEU A 162 -28.23 15.77 -41.20
N ALA A 163 -28.90 16.24 -42.26
CA ALA A 163 -30.25 15.76 -42.62
C ALA A 163 -30.28 14.27 -42.90
N ARG A 164 -29.26 13.74 -43.59
CA ARG A 164 -29.14 12.30 -43.87
C ARG A 164 -28.96 11.46 -42.61
N VAL A 165 -28.18 11.94 -41.64
CA VAL A 165 -27.98 11.21 -40.38
C VAL A 165 -29.24 11.19 -39.52
N HIS A 166 -30.07 12.24 -39.55
CA HIS A 166 -31.34 12.27 -38.81
C HIS A 166 -32.48 11.46 -39.48
N GLN A 167 -32.33 11.04 -40.73
CA GLN A 167 -33.33 10.25 -41.47
C GLN A 167 -33.22 8.74 -41.24
N HIS A 168 -32.20 8.28 -40.52
CA HIS A 168 -31.94 6.89 -40.15
C HIS A 168 -31.80 6.76 -38.64
#